data_AF-A0A3M1UG80-F1
#
_entry.id   AF-A0A3M1UG80-F1
#
_cell.length_a   1.000
_cell.length_b   1.000
_cell.length_c   1.000
_cell.angle_alpha   90.00
_cell.angle_beta   90.00
_cell.angle_gamma   90.00
#
_symmetry.space_group_name_H-M   'P 1'
#
loop_
_entity.id
_entity.type
_entity.pdbx_description
1 polymer ?
#
loop_
_entity_poly.entity_id
_entity_poly.type
_entity_poly.pdbx_seq_one_letter_code
_entity_poly.pdbx_strand_id
1 'polypeptide(L)'
;MDEEIEVLPWDVALEALARETSQRKGRGLRLNDIRSLSREHRIRFDDFMVTLFELVLAGRWHYLDRHSGRPVFFDRATLEGLYVRGRLREEDLQDFDGYWVPGPAPAQ
;
A
#
# COMPACT_ATOMS: atom_id res chain seq x y z
N MET A 1 12.83 -32.19 5.26
CA MET A 1 11.82 -31.23 5.75
C MET A 1 11.81 -30.14 4.73
N ASP A 2 10.93 -30.26 3.75
CA ASP A 2 10.58 -29.18 2.84
C ASP A 2 9.87 -28.15 3.71
N GLU A 3 10.62 -27.14 4.13
CA GLU A 3 10.06 -25.98 4.81
C GLU A 3 9.22 -25.28 3.74
N GLU A 4 7.90 -25.51 3.79
CA GLU A 4 6.92 -24.81 2.97
C GLU A 4 7.05 -23.33 3.35
N ILE A 5 7.91 -22.60 2.63
CA ILE A 5 8.05 -21.16 2.80
C ILE A 5 6.70 -20.60 2.42
N GLU A 6 5.89 -20.24 3.42
CA GLU A 6 4.62 -19.60 3.24
C GLU A 6 4.89 -18.28 2.49
N VAL A 7 4.69 -18.30 1.17
CA VAL A 7 4.92 -17.14 0.32
C VAL A 7 3.78 -16.18 0.60
N LEU A 8 4.04 -15.16 1.40
CA LEU A 8 3.08 -14.10 1.62
C LEU A 8 2.76 -13.41 0.29
N PRO A 9 1.50 -12.99 0.08
CA PRO A 9 1.10 -12.32 -1.16
C PRO A 9 1.69 -10.89 -1.27
N TRP A 10 2.34 -10.38 -0.22
CA TRP A 10 3.04 -9.10 -0.21
C TRP A 10 4.50 -9.26 0.23
N ASP A 11 5.32 -8.30 -0.18
CA ASP A 11 6.74 -8.26 0.16
C ASP A 11 6.95 -7.71 1.59
N VAL A 12 7.44 -8.56 2.50
CA VAL A 12 7.67 -8.21 3.92
C VAL A 12 8.68 -7.07 4.08
N ALA A 13 9.68 -7.00 3.21
CA ALA A 13 10.67 -5.93 3.27
C ALA A 13 10.04 -4.58 2.92
N LEU A 14 9.15 -4.56 1.93
CA LEU A 14 8.39 -3.36 1.56
C LEU A 14 7.39 -2.95 2.65
N GLU A 15 6.70 -3.91 3.29
CA GLU A 15 5.85 -3.62 4.44
C GLU A 15 6.65 -2.95 5.56
N ALA A 16 7.81 -3.52 5.93
CA ALA A 16 8.64 -3.01 7.00
C ALA A 16 9.14 -1.60 6.70
N LEU A 17 9.60 -1.36 5.46
CA LEU A 17 10.06 -0.05 5.01
C LEU A 17 8.94 1.01 5.02
N ALA A 18 7.75 0.65 4.52
CA ALA A 18 6.59 1.53 4.54
C ALA A 18 6.19 1.87 5.98
N ARG A 19 6.11 0.86 6.85
CA ARG A 19 5.73 1.02 8.26
C ARG A 19 6.71 1.92 8.99
N GLU A 20 8.01 1.67 8.84
CA GLU A 20 9.06 2.50 9.44
C GLU A 20 8.94 3.96 8.98
N THR A 21 8.71 4.18 7.69
CA THR A 21 8.58 5.54 7.15
C THR A 21 7.35 6.26 7.70
N SER A 22 6.22 5.55 7.82
CA SER A 22 5.00 6.11 8.39
C SER A 22 5.23 6.50 9.86
N GLN A 23 5.89 5.64 10.64
CA GLN A 23 6.24 5.89 12.03
C GLN A 23 7.19 7.09 12.18
N ARG A 24 8.26 7.15 11.37
CA ARG A 24 9.22 8.28 11.38
C ARG A 24 8.56 9.61 11.06
N LYS A 25 7.56 9.62 10.17
CA LYS A 25 6.79 10.83 9.82
C LYS A 25 5.66 11.15 10.80
N GLY A 26 5.28 10.20 11.66
CA GLY A 26 4.13 10.34 12.57
C GLY A 26 2.78 10.46 11.86
N ARG A 27 2.68 10.03 10.60
CA ARG A 27 1.45 10.10 9.78
C ARG A 27 1.38 8.99 8.75
N GLY A 28 0.19 8.78 8.19
CA GLY A 28 0.01 7.92 7.02
C GLY A 28 0.84 8.37 5.82
N LEU A 29 1.22 7.42 4.98
CA LEU A 29 1.97 7.66 3.75
C LEU A 29 1.04 8.15 2.66
N ARG A 30 1.47 9.13 1.88
CA ARG A 30 0.80 9.52 0.63
C ARG A 30 1.57 8.95 -0.57
N LEU A 31 0.98 9.01 -1.76
CA LEU A 31 1.66 8.64 -3.02
C LEU A 31 3.03 9.33 -3.18
N ASN A 32 3.14 10.60 -2.79
CA ASN A 32 4.41 11.31 -2.89
C ASN A 32 5.48 10.76 -1.91
N ASP A 33 5.07 10.29 -0.72
CA ASP A 33 5.99 9.64 0.21
C ASP A 33 6.46 8.30 -0.36
N ILE A 34 5.54 7.51 -0.93
CA ILE A 34 5.84 6.22 -1.55
C ILE A 34 6.76 6.38 -2.77
N ARG A 35 6.52 7.41 -3.59
CA ARG A 35 7.38 7.75 -4.73
C ARG A 35 8.79 8.12 -4.27
N SER A 36 8.89 8.87 -3.17
CA SER A 36 10.18 9.25 -2.58
C SER A 36 10.93 8.01 -2.10
N LEU A 37 10.26 7.10 -1.38
CA LEU A 37 10.84 5.82 -0.95
C LEU A 37 11.28 4.94 -2.11
N SER A 38 10.44 4.83 -3.13
CA SER A 38 10.74 4.05 -4.34
C SER A 38 12.04 4.54 -5.00
N ARG A 39 12.20 5.87 -5.11
CA ARG A 39 13.42 6.47 -5.66
C ARG A 39 14.63 6.30 -4.75
N GLU A 40 14.45 6.48 -3.45
CA GLU A 40 15.51 6.36 -2.45
C GLU A 40 16.11 4.95 -2.42
N HIS A 41 15.26 3.93 -2.44
CA HIS A 41 15.66 2.53 -2.37
C HIS A 41 15.84 1.85 -3.73
N ARG A 42 15.65 2.59 -4.84
CA ARG A 42 15.66 2.07 -6.23
C ARG A 42 14.68 0.91 -6.45
N ILE A 43 13.55 0.98 -5.77
CA ILE A 43 12.44 0.03 -5.88
C ILE A 43 11.43 0.62 -6.85
N ARG A 44 10.75 -0.24 -7.63
CA ARG A 44 9.72 0.26 -8.55
C ARG A 44 8.52 0.74 -7.75
N PHE A 45 8.01 1.91 -8.15
CA PHE A 45 6.82 2.49 -7.51
C PHE A 45 5.60 1.58 -7.61
N ASP A 46 5.41 0.90 -8.75
CA ASP A 46 4.30 -0.02 -8.91
C ASP A 46 4.39 -1.25 -7.99
N ASP A 47 5.58 -1.83 -7.78
CA ASP A 47 5.78 -2.94 -6.82
C ASP A 47 5.45 -2.50 -5.37
N PHE A 48 5.81 -1.26 -5.01
CA PHE A 48 5.48 -0.70 -3.70
C PHE A 48 3.97 -0.53 -3.51
N MET A 49 3.29 -0.03 -4.55
CA MET A 49 1.85 0.19 -4.52
C MET A 49 1.08 -1.13 -4.49
N VAL A 50 1.49 -2.13 -5.28
CA VAL A 50 0.94 -3.50 -5.24
C VAL A 50 1.03 -4.05 -3.81
N THR A 51 2.21 -3.95 -3.20
CA THR A 51 2.43 -4.41 -1.81
C THR A 51 1.49 -3.71 -0.83
N LEU A 52 1.35 -2.39 -0.93
CA LEU A 52 0.44 -1.65 -0.05
C LEU A 52 -1.03 -2.03 -0.25
N PHE A 53 -1.45 -2.29 -1.48
CA PHE A 53 -2.81 -2.75 -1.76
C PHE A 53 -3.07 -4.16 -1.24
N GLU A 54 -2.13 -5.09 -1.42
CA GLU A 54 -2.22 -6.44 -0.85
C GLU A 54 -2.27 -6.39 0.68
N LEU A 55 -1.51 -5.49 1.30
CA LEU A 55 -1.58 -5.25 2.74
C LEU A 55 -2.94 -4.69 3.20
N VAL A 56 -3.61 -3.87 2.38
CA VAL A 56 -4.96 -3.38 2.66
C VAL A 56 -6.00 -4.49 2.48
N LEU A 57 -5.89 -5.31 1.44
CA LEU A 57 -6.74 -6.48 1.23
C LEU A 57 -6.60 -7.49 2.38
N ALA A 58 -5.39 -7.65 2.90
CA ALA A 58 -5.09 -8.49 4.05
C ALA A 58 -5.53 -7.87 5.40
N GLY A 59 -6.07 -6.64 5.41
CA GLY A 59 -6.49 -5.94 6.62
C GLY A 59 -5.35 -5.54 7.55
N ARG A 60 -4.10 -5.53 7.07
CA ARG A 60 -2.91 -5.10 7.85
C ARG A 60 -2.68 -3.60 7.78
N TRP A 61 -3.17 -2.99 6.71
CA TRP A 61 -3.10 -1.57 6.41
C TRP A 61 -4.48 -1.07 6.01
N HIS A 62 -4.67 0.25 6.06
CA HIS A 62 -5.89 0.88 5.59
C HIS A 62 -5.56 2.07 4.71
N TYR A 63 -6.34 2.24 3.65
CA TYR A 63 -6.35 3.46 2.85
C TYR A 63 -7.43 4.39 3.40
N LEU A 64 -7.05 5.58 3.85
CA LEU A 64 -7.96 6.61 4.34
C LEU A 64 -8.17 7.65 3.24
N ASP A 65 -9.43 7.93 2.90
CA ASP A 65 -9.76 9.02 2.00
C ASP A 65 -9.30 10.36 2.57
N ARG A 66 -8.72 11.22 1.74
CA ARG A 66 -8.16 12.49 2.18
C ARG A 66 -9.22 13.44 2.74
N HIS A 67 -10.39 13.44 2.13
CA HIS A 67 -11.43 14.43 2.41
C HIS A 67 -12.24 14.09 3.65
N SER A 68 -12.62 12.83 3.78
CA SER A 68 -13.43 12.32 4.88
C SER A 68 -12.59 11.76 6.04
N GLY A 69 -11.33 11.42 5.79
CA GLY A 69 -10.48 10.71 6.75
C GLY A 69 -10.95 9.29 7.05
N ARG A 70 -11.95 8.78 6.31
CA ARG A 70 -12.55 7.47 6.56
C ARG A 70 -11.80 6.37 5.80
N PRO A 71 -11.73 5.16 6.37
CA PRO A 71 -11.22 4.01 5.63
C PRO A 71 -12.07 3.75 4.39
N VAL A 72 -11.40 3.65 3.25
CA VAL A 72 -12.00 3.19 1.99
C VAL A 72 -11.63 1.72 1.85
N PHE A 73 -12.66 0.89 1.75
CA PHE A 73 -12.50 -0.54 1.49
C PHE A 73 -12.66 -0.78 0.00
N PHE A 74 -11.72 -1.53 -0.56
CA PHE A 74 -11.78 -2.04 -1.91
C PHE A 74 -11.50 -3.53 -1.86
N ASP A 75 -12.14 -4.28 -2.73
CA ASP A 75 -11.95 -5.71 -2.91
C ASP A 75 -10.93 -5.99 -4.03
N ARG A 76 -10.54 -7.26 -4.18
CA ARG A 76 -9.56 -7.67 -5.19
C ARG A 76 -10.03 -7.33 -6.60
N ALA A 77 -11.32 -7.45 -6.93
CA ALA A 77 -11.80 -7.17 -8.28
C ALA A 77 -11.70 -5.67 -8.61
N THR A 78 -11.93 -4.79 -7.63
CA THR A 78 -11.71 -3.35 -7.77
C THR A 78 -10.24 -3.03 -8.12
N LEU A 79 -9.29 -3.68 -7.43
CA LEU A 79 -7.86 -3.49 -7.71
C LEU A 79 -7.43 -4.12 -9.04
N GLU A 80 -7.95 -5.28 -9.40
CA GLU A 80 -7.74 -5.90 -10.72
C GLU A 80 -8.19 -5.00 -11.88
N GLY A 81 -9.25 -4.21 -11.67
CA GLY A 81 -9.66 -3.17 -12.61
C GLY A 81 -8.65 -2.05 -12.80
N LEU A 82 -7.85 -1.73 -11.77
CA LEU A 82 -6.77 -0.72 -11.85
C LEU A 82 -5.49 -1.28 -12.50
N TYR A 83 -5.30 -2.60 -12.49
CA TYR A 83 -4.14 -3.24 -13.10
C TYR A 83 -4.30 -3.34 -14.63
N VAL A 84 -4.00 -2.26 -15.35
CA VAL A 84 -3.99 -2.29 -16.82
C VAL A 84 -2.80 -3.12 -17.32
N ARG A 85 -3.08 -4.32 -17.86
CA ARG A 85 -2.08 -5.30 -18.35
C ARG A 85 -1.11 -5.77 -17.25
N GLY A 86 -1.62 -5.96 -16.02
CA GLY A 86 -0.83 -6.43 -14.89
C GLY A 86 0.15 -5.39 -14.35
N ARG A 87 -0.02 -4.11 -14.72
CA ARG A 87 0.73 -3.00 -14.15
C ARG A 87 -0.21 -1.91 -13.71
N LEU A 88 0.06 -1.40 -12.52
CA LEU A 88 -0.55 -0.21 -12.01
C LEU A 88 0.15 0.99 -12.64
N ARG A 89 -0.60 1.85 -13.33
CA ARG A 89 -0.04 3.09 -13.83
C ARG A 89 -0.22 4.19 -12.80
N GLU A 90 0.70 5.13 -12.85
CA GLU A 90 0.64 6.28 -11.97
C GLU A 90 -0.56 7.20 -12.28
N GLU A 91 -1.05 7.20 -13.53
CA GLU A 91 -2.26 7.91 -13.92
C GLU A 91 -3.51 7.36 -13.21
N ASP A 92 -3.64 6.04 -13.10
CA ASP A 92 -4.76 5.36 -12.42
C ASP A 92 -4.72 5.57 -10.89
N LEU A 93 -3.56 5.96 -10.37
CA LEU A 93 -3.36 6.27 -8.96
C LEU A 93 -3.68 7.72 -8.60
N GLN A 94 -3.91 8.61 -9.56
CA GLN A 94 -4.15 10.02 -9.25
C GLN A 94 -5.42 10.22 -8.42
N ASP A 95 -6.40 9.32 -8.55
CA ASP A 95 -7.62 9.30 -7.76
C ASP A 95 -7.37 8.84 -6.30
N PHE A 96 -6.19 8.27 -6.01
CA PHE A 96 -5.79 7.81 -4.68
C PHE A 96 -4.95 8.87 -3.93
N ASP A 97 -5.54 10.02 -3.61
CA ASP A 97 -4.84 11.15 -2.97
C ASP A 97 -4.83 11.13 -1.42
N GLY A 98 -5.34 10.04 -0.84
CA GLY A 98 -5.45 9.77 0.58
C GLY A 98 -4.17 9.28 1.26
N TYR A 99 -4.35 8.48 2.31
CA TYR A 99 -3.26 8.03 3.19
C TYR A 99 -3.28 6.52 3.43
N TRP A 100 -2.13 5.87 3.27
CA TRP A 100 -1.91 4.50 3.73
C TRP A 100 -1.41 4.52 5.17
N VAL A 101 -2.16 3.91 6.07
CA VAL A 101 -1.83 3.81 7.49
C VAL A 101 -1.62 2.36 7.90
N PRO A 102 -0.55 2.03 8.65
CA PRO A 102 -0.35 0.71 9.21
C PRO A 102 -1.18 0.51 10.48
N GLY A 103 -1.64 -0.72 10.70
CA GLY A 103 -2.31 -1.11 11.94
C GLY A 103 -3.81 -1.34 11.78
N PRO A 104 -4.50 -1.77 12.84
CA PRO A 104 -5.94 -1.97 12.80
C PRO A 104 -6.63 -0.64 12.52
N ALA A 105 -7.72 -0.67 11.73
CA ALA A 105 -8.49 0.51 11.40
C ALA A 105 -8.79 1.31 12.68
N PRO A 106 -8.71 2.67 12.65
CA PRO A 106 -9.11 3.46 13.79
C PRO A 106 -10.53 3.02 14.20
N ALA A 107 -10.68 2.64 15.47
CA ALA A 107 -11.97 2.23 16.02
C ALA A 107 -12.99 3.33 15.72
N GLN A 108 -14.05 2.97 15.01
CA GLN A 108 -15.15 3.87 14.65
C GLN A 108 -15.87 4.40 15.89
#